data_AF-A0A6C0KWL1-F1
#
_entry.id   AF-A0A6C0KWL1-F1
#
_cell.length_a   1.000
_cell.length_b   1.000
_cell.length_c   1.000
_cell.angle_alpha   90.00
_cell.angle_beta   90.00
_cell.angle_gamma   90.00
#
_symmetry.space_group_name_H-M   'P 1'
#
loop_
_entity.id
_entity.type
_entity.pdbx_description
1 polymer ?
#
loop_
_entity_poly.entity_id
_entity_poly.type
_entity_poly.pdbx_seq_one_letter_code
_entity_poly.pdbx_strand_id
1 'polypeptide(L)' 'MRSQIHLPRWIVALVLYLLIILLLFAIKPAIMFTNDGKPKDFGIGLTQGKSILAPCVFFPILAIFCFFIATIIYVAI' A
#
# COMPACT_ATOMS: atom_id res chain seq x y z
N MET A 1 -23.69 -22.44 -17.46
CA MET A 1 -22.45 -21.76 -17.87
C MET A 1 -22.08 -20.73 -16.79
N ARG A 2 -21.25 -21.12 -15.83
CA ARG A 2 -20.70 -20.19 -14.82
C ARG A 2 -19.29 -19.86 -15.29
N SER A 3 -19.14 -18.74 -16.01
CA SER A 3 -17.84 -18.19 -16.35
C SER A 3 -17.18 -17.73 -15.05
N GLN A 4 -16.55 -18.66 -14.33
CA GLN A 4 -15.70 -18.35 -13.19
C GLN A 4 -14.45 -17.69 -13.76
N ILE A 5 -14.44 -16.37 -13.78
CA ILE A 5 -13.23 -15.61 -14.07
C ILE A 5 -12.29 -15.91 -12.91
N HIS A 6 -11.40 -16.89 -13.08
CA HIS A 6 -10.31 -17.14 -12.16
C HIS A 6 -9.32 -15.97 -12.27
N LEU A 7 -9.68 -14.84 -11.66
CA LEU A 7 -8.78 -13.71 -11.53
C LEU A 7 -7.53 -14.23 -10.80
N PRO A 8 -6.35 -14.12 -11.41
CA PRO A 8 -5.15 -14.60 -10.77
C PRO A 8 -4.90 -13.78 -9.50
N ARG A 9 -4.52 -14.48 -8.42
CA ARG A 9 -4.33 -13.92 -7.08
C ARG A 9 -3.50 -12.62 -7.03
N TRP A 10 -2.52 -12.50 -7.93
CA TRP A 10 -1.66 -11.32 -8.02
C TRP A 10 -2.40 -10.07 -8.54
N ILE A 11 -3.40 -10.21 -9.42
CA ILE A 11 -4.21 -9.09 -9.89
C ILE A 11 -5.05 -8.54 -8.74
N VAL A 12 -5.68 -9.42 -7.94
CA VAL A 12 -6.46 -9.01 -6.77
C VAL A 12 -5.59 -8.27 -5.76
N ALA A 13 -4.39 -8.79 -5.47
CA ALA A 13 -3.42 -8.13 -4.59
C ALA A 13 -2.99 -6.76 -5.11
N LEU A 14 -2.73 -6.65 -6.42
CA LEU A 14 -2.28 -5.42 -7.06
C LEU A 14 -3.39 -4.35 -7.09
N VAL A 15 -4.62 -4.73 -7.40
CA VAL A 15 -5.77 -3.81 -7.36
C VAL A 15 -6.01 -3.29 -5.94
N LEU A 16 -5.97 -4.18 -4.94
CA LEU A 16 -6.11 -3.81 -3.54
C LEU A 16 -5.00 -2.85 -3.09
N TYR A 17 -3.75 -3.15 -3.47
CA TYR A 17 -2.60 -2.31 -3.18
C TYR A 17 -2.73 -0.89 -3.77
N LEU A 18 -3.10 -0.80 -5.05
CA LEU A 18 -3.29 0.49 -5.73
C LEU A 18 -4.43 1.31 -5.10
N LEU A 19 -5.53 0.66 -4.73
CA LEU A 19 -6.65 1.33 -4.04
C LEU A 19 -6.22 1.94 -2.71
N ILE A 20 -5.45 1.20 -1.91
CA ILE A 20 -4.98 1.70 -0.60
C ILE A 20 -3.99 2.86 -0.79
N ILE A 21 -3.08 2.78 -1.76
CA ILE A 21 -2.16 3.89 -2.07
C ILE A 21 -2.93 5.13 -2.51
N LEU A 22 -3.91 4.97 -3.39
CA LEU A 22 -4.72 6.08 -3.88
C LEU A 22 -5.49 6.74 -2.71
N LEU A 23 -6.05 5.94 -1.81
CA LEU A 23 -6.71 6.43 -0.61
C LEU A 23 -5.75 7.19 0.33
N LEU A 24 -4.54 6.66 0.55
CA LEU A 24 -3.51 7.31 1.36
C LEU A 24 -3.11 8.68 0.81
N PHE A 25 -2.96 8.77 -0.51
CA PHE A 25 -2.60 10.01 -1.19
C PHE A 25 -3.74 11.01 -1.19
N ALA A 26 -4.99 10.55 -1.23
CA ALA A 26 -6.17 11.40 -1.13
C ALA A 26 -6.39 11.96 0.28
N ILE A 27 -6.11 11.18 1.33
CA ILE A 27 -6.43 11.57 2.71
C ILE A 27 -5.30 12.38 3.35
N LYS A 28 -4.04 11.89 3.33
CA LYS A 28 -2.93 12.52 4.07
C LYS A 28 -1.57 12.25 3.39
N PRO A 29 -1.27 12.92 2.26
CA PRO A 29 0.03 12.80 1.61
C PRO A 29 1.16 13.35 2.50
N ALA A 30 0.87 14.33 3.37
CA ALA A 30 1.85 14.97 4.26
C ALA A 30 2.49 14.02 5.32
N ILE A 31 1.93 12.82 5.54
CA ILE A 31 2.54 11.80 6.42
C ILE A 31 3.77 11.16 5.77
N MET A 32 3.70 10.98 4.45
CA MET A 32 4.68 10.24 3.64
C MET A 32 5.60 11.16 2.84
N PHE A 33 5.10 12.33 2.49
CA PHE A 33 5.81 13.33 1.70
C PHE A 33 6.03 14.60 2.51
N THR A 34 7.13 15.26 2.21
CA THR A 34 7.41 16.63 2.64
C THR A 34 6.53 17.61 1.87
N ASN A 35 6.43 18.86 2.34
CA ASN A 35 5.66 19.91 1.64
C ASN A 35 6.21 20.21 0.24
N ASP A 36 7.49 19.88 -0.01
CA ASP A 36 8.14 20.01 -1.31
C ASP A 36 7.87 18.81 -2.24
N GLY A 37 7.00 17.87 -1.83
CA GLY A 37 6.67 16.66 -2.59
C GLY A 37 7.74 15.56 -2.55
N LYS A 38 8.84 15.75 -1.81
CA LYS A 38 9.88 14.72 -1.65
C LYS A 38 9.41 13.64 -0.67
N PRO A 39 9.69 12.35 -0.91
CA PRO A 39 9.41 11.30 0.05
C PRO A 39 10.22 11.54 1.33
N LYS A 40 9.59 11.32 2.49
CA LYS A 40 10.28 11.38 3.79
C LYS A 40 11.17 10.15 3.97
N ASP A 41 12.32 10.35 4.61
CA ASP A 41 13.24 9.28 4.97
C ASP A 41 12.72 8.50 6.17
N PHE A 42 13.08 7.21 6.24
CA PHE A 42 12.75 6.39 7.39
C PHE A 42 13.51 6.88 8.63
N GLY A 43 12.79 7.11 9.73
CA GLY A 43 13.41 7.45 11.00
C GLY A 43 12.41 7.89 12.06
N ILE A 44 12.90 7.89 13.30
CA ILE A 44 12.20 8.40 14.47
C ILE A 44 12.68 9.83 14.78
N GLY A 45 11.75 10.79 14.82
CA GLY A 45 12.03 12.19 15.12
C GLY A 45 11.00 13.15 14.54
N LEU A 46 10.78 14.28 15.22
CA LEU A 46 9.89 15.37 14.78
C LEU A 46 10.50 16.26 13.68
N THR A 47 11.68 15.89 13.16
CA THR A 47 12.39 16.65 12.13
C THR A 47 11.65 16.55 10.79
N GLN A 48 11.52 17.67 10.07
CA GLN A 48 10.67 17.83 8.88
C GLN A 48 10.96 16.92 7.67
N GLY A 49 11.88 15.97 7.76
CA GLY A 49 12.22 15.01 6.71
C GLY A 49 12.09 13.54 7.10
N LYS A 50 11.75 13.20 8.35
CA LYS A 50 11.70 11.81 8.83
C LYS A 50 10.28 11.35 9.09
N SER A 51 9.97 10.11 8.72
CA SER A 51 8.71 9.45 9.01
C SER A 51 8.92 7.97 9.23
N ILE A 52 8.29 7.41 10.26
CA ILE A 52 8.21 5.95 10.45
C ILE A 52 7.44 5.32 9.28
N LEU A 53 6.49 6.06 8.72
CA LEU A 53 5.69 5.69 7.55
C LEU A 53 6.33 6.17 6.25
N ALA A 54 7.66 6.28 6.18
CA ALA A 54 8.37 6.61 4.95
C ALA A 54 7.95 5.67 3.81
N PRO A 55 7.68 6.19 2.59
CA PRO A 55 7.26 5.36 1.44
C PRO A 55 8.17 4.16 1.19
N CYS A 56 9.48 4.35 1.38
CA CYS A 56 10.50 3.33 1.16
C CYS A 56 10.32 2.08 2.05
N VAL A 57 9.72 2.22 3.23
CA VAL A 57 9.46 1.12 4.17
C VAL A 57 8.00 0.72 4.14
N PHE A 58 7.09 1.69 4.06
CA PHE A 58 5.66 1.44 4.13
C PHE A 58 5.12 0.69 2.91
N PHE A 59 5.53 1.05 1.69
CA PHE A 59 5.06 0.40 0.47
C PHE A 59 5.40 -1.10 0.37
N PRO A 60 6.64 -1.55 0.64
CA PRO A 60 6.92 -2.99 0.60
C PRO A 60 6.15 -3.77 1.69
N ILE A 61 6.00 -3.21 2.90
CA ILE A 61 5.17 -3.83 3.95
C ILE A 61 3.71 -3.92 3.51
N LEU A 62 3.17 -2.85 2.93
CA LEU A 62 1.80 -2.82 2.42
C LEU A 62 1.60 -3.83 1.29
N ALA A 63 2.57 -3.98 0.38
CA ALA A 63 2.50 -4.95 -0.71
C ALA A 63 2.43 -6.40 -0.18
N ILE A 64 3.26 -6.74 0.81
CA ILE A 64 3.23 -8.04 1.48
C ILE A 64 1.86 -8.26 2.14
N PHE A 65 1.34 -7.26 2.85
CA PHE A 65 0.04 -7.33 3.51
C PHE A 65 -1.11 -7.55 2.50
N CYS A 66 -1.10 -6.83 1.37
CA CYS A 66 -2.09 -6.99 0.30
C CYS A 66 -2.05 -8.39 -0.32
N PHE A 67 -0.86 -8.97 -0.48
CA PHE A 67 -0.72 -10.34 -0.96
C PHE A 67 -1.32 -11.37 0.00
N PHE A 68 -1.13 -11.20 1.31
CA PHE A 68 -1.76 -12.05 2.32
C PHE A 68 -3.29 -11.95 2.27
N ILE A 69 -3.84 -10.74 2.18
CA ILE A 69 -5.29 -10.53 2.04
C ILE A 69 -5.82 -11.22 0.78
N ALA A 70 -5.17 -11.02 -0.36
CA ALA A 70 -5.58 -11.65 -1.62
C ALA A 70 -5.53 -13.19 -1.53
N THR A 71 -4.55 -13.74 -0.82
CA THR A 71 -4.44 -15.18 -0.56
C THR A 71 -5.60 -15.68 0.31
N ILE A 72 -5.95 -14.96 1.37
CA ILE A 72 -7.09 -15.31 2.24
C ILE A 72 -8.40 -15.28 1.44
N ILE A 73 -8.63 -14.23 0.64
CA ILE A 73 -9.80 -14.12 -0.23
C ILE A 73 -9.88 -15.32 -1.18
N TYR A 74 -8.76 -15.70 -1.78
CA TYR A 74 -8.71 -16.85 -2.69
C TYR A 74 -9.01 -18.18 -1.99
N VAL A 75 -8.53 -18.38 -0.76
CA VAL A 75 -8.76 -19.61 0.01
C VAL A 75 -10.18 -19.68 0.58
N ALA A 76 -10.80 -18.54 0.86
CA ALA A 76 -12.15 -18.47 1.42
C ALA A 76 -13.28 -18.65 0.38
N ILE A 77 -12.96 -18.62 -0.91
CA ILE A 77 -13.90 -18.78 -2.04
C ILE A 77 -13.83 -20.21 -2.56
#